data_AF-A0A852N409-F1
#
_entry.id   AF-A0A852N409-F1
#
_cell.length_a   1.000
_cell.length_b   1.000
_cell.length_c   1.000
_cell.angle_alpha   90.00
_cell.angle_beta   90.00
_cell.angle_gamma   90.00
#
_symmetry.space_group_name_H-M   'P 1'
#
loop_
_entity.id
_entity.type
_entity.pdbx_description
1 polymer ?
#
loop_
_entity_poly.entity_id
_entity_poly.type
_entity_poly.pdbx_seq_one_letter_code
_entity_poly.pdbx_strand_id
1 'polypeptide(L)'
;PVANATISPGPLAHQVRAGDPVTLRCSVQVGSAPVTFTWLRHGQQLAQGPLLELGHVHVGHSGTYQCVATNQLGQDGHRVFRALSPELALTVTPQRHWGTVAAGVGGSLLFLLLLLTVIVGWHRWHRL
;
A
#
# COMPACT_ATOMS: atom_id res chain seq x y z
N PRO A 1 -19.77 2.40 28.55
CA PRO A 1 -19.54 1.29 27.58
C PRO A 1 -18.72 1.83 26.41
N VAL A 2 -17.96 0.98 25.71
CA VAL A 2 -17.23 1.42 24.52
C VAL A 2 -18.18 1.82 23.39
N ALA A 3 -17.91 2.94 22.74
CA ALA A 3 -18.68 3.46 21.62
C ALA A 3 -17.81 4.32 20.70
N ASN A 4 -18.25 4.50 19.45
CA ASN A 4 -17.62 5.36 18.44
C ASN A 4 -16.14 4.98 18.22
N ALA A 5 -15.91 3.74 17.82
CA ALA A 5 -14.58 3.30 17.42
C ALA A 5 -14.19 3.97 16.09
N THR A 6 -12.92 4.34 15.96
CA THR A 6 -12.38 5.03 14.79
C THR A 6 -11.01 4.49 14.44
N ILE A 7 -10.69 4.51 13.14
CA ILE A 7 -9.36 4.21 12.62
C ILE A 7 -8.69 5.53 12.23
N SER A 8 -7.43 5.71 12.63
CA SER A 8 -6.56 6.80 12.20
C SER A 8 -5.25 6.29 11.58
N PRO A 9 -4.73 6.91 10.51
CA PRO A 9 -5.39 7.94 9.70
C PRO A 9 -6.70 7.42 9.07
N GLY A 10 -7.60 8.35 8.71
CA GLY A 10 -8.88 8.03 8.07
C GLY A 10 -8.71 7.43 6.66
N PRO A 11 -9.74 7.45 5.80
CA PRO A 11 -9.72 6.83 4.47
C PRO A 11 -8.43 7.08 3.69
N LEU A 12 -7.65 6.03 3.47
CA LEU A 12 -6.44 6.05 2.64
C LEU A 12 -6.85 5.94 1.17
N ALA A 13 -7.68 6.89 0.71
CA ALA A 13 -8.32 6.83 -0.59
C ALA A 13 -7.32 6.86 -1.75
N HIS A 14 -6.10 7.37 -1.55
CA HIS A 14 -5.05 7.45 -2.58
C HIS A 14 -3.68 6.98 -2.08
N GLN A 15 -3.37 5.72 -2.42
CA GLN A 15 -2.05 5.17 -2.76
C GLN A 15 -1.00 5.06 -1.65
N VAL A 16 -1.11 3.98 -0.89
CA VAL A 16 0.09 3.36 -0.31
C VAL A 16 0.82 2.63 -1.43
N ARG A 17 2.11 2.86 -1.63
CA ARG A 17 2.88 2.13 -2.65
C ARG A 17 3.39 0.83 -2.05
N ALA A 18 3.48 -0.21 -2.87
CA ALA A 18 4.13 -1.43 -2.45
C ALA A 18 5.57 -1.12 -1.98
N GLY A 19 5.94 -1.64 -0.82
CA GLY A 19 7.19 -1.34 -0.11
C GLY A 19 7.03 -0.32 1.02
N ASP A 20 6.00 0.52 1.01
CA ASP A 20 5.80 1.53 2.06
C ASP A 20 5.33 0.87 3.37
N PRO A 21 5.68 1.45 4.54
CA PRO A 21 5.09 1.07 5.82
C PRO A 21 3.72 1.74 6.01
N VAL A 22 2.80 1.03 6.67
CA VAL A 22 1.49 1.55 7.09
C VAL A 22 1.28 1.24 8.56
N THR A 23 0.97 2.27 9.33
CA THR A 23 0.52 2.14 10.72
C THR A 23 -0.88 2.70 10.86
N LEU A 24 -1.82 1.86 11.27
CA LEU A 24 -3.19 2.24 11.59
C LEU A 24 -3.40 2.15 13.11
N ARG A 25 -4.15 3.08 13.66
CA ARG A 25 -4.54 3.10 15.08
C ARG A 25 -6.04 2.99 15.22
N CYS A 26 -6.49 2.11 16.11
CA CYS A 26 -7.87 2.04 16.54
C CYS A 26 -8.02 2.80 17.86
N SER A 27 -9.05 3.63 17.95
CA SER A 27 -9.39 4.39 19.16
C SER A 27 -10.90 4.39 19.40
N VAL A 28 -11.32 4.70 20.62
CA VAL A 28 -12.73 4.92 20.97
C VAL A 28 -12.89 6.33 21.53
N GLN A 29 -13.96 7.03 21.14
CA GLN A 29 -14.29 8.34 21.71
C GLN A 29 -14.86 8.20 23.13
N VAL A 30 -15.55 7.09 23.41
CA VAL A 30 -16.18 6.81 24.70
C VAL A 30 -15.86 5.37 25.10
N GLY A 31 -15.45 5.16 26.36
CA GLY A 31 -15.14 3.85 26.90
C GLY A 31 -14.39 3.95 28.22
N SER A 32 -14.37 2.85 28.97
CA SER A 32 -13.57 2.71 30.19
C SER A 32 -12.62 1.51 30.07
N ALA A 33 -11.46 1.61 30.70
CA ALA A 33 -10.50 0.52 30.73
C ALA A 33 -11.03 -0.69 31.53
N PRO A 34 -10.58 -1.92 31.22
CA PRO A 34 -9.70 -2.27 30.09
C PRO A 34 -10.48 -2.34 28.76
N VAL A 35 -9.88 -1.81 27.68
CA VAL A 35 -10.41 -1.94 26.32
C VAL A 35 -9.48 -2.83 25.51
N THR A 36 -10.06 -3.82 24.83
CA THR A 36 -9.35 -4.68 23.88
C THR A 36 -9.72 -4.29 22.45
N PHE A 37 -8.74 -4.36 21.55
CA PHE A 37 -8.92 -3.98 20.15
C PHE A 37 -8.60 -5.17 19.25
N THR A 38 -9.45 -5.42 18.27
CA THR A 38 -9.28 -6.48 17.26
C THR A 38 -9.42 -5.87 15.87
N TRP A 39 -8.43 -6.11 15.01
CA TRP A 39 -8.44 -5.68 13.62
C TRP A 39 -9.06 -6.74 12.73
N LEU A 40 -9.90 -6.30 11.81
CA LEU A 40 -10.52 -7.13 10.79
C LEU A 40 -10.04 -6.68 9.40
N ARG A 41 -9.76 -7.64 8.51
CA ARG A 41 -9.57 -7.42 7.07
C ARG A 41 -10.57 -8.29 6.32
N HIS A 42 -11.44 -7.67 5.52
CA HIS A 42 -12.56 -8.36 4.85
C HIS A 42 -13.43 -9.16 5.83
N GLY A 43 -13.70 -8.57 7.01
CA GLY A 43 -14.50 -9.21 8.07
C GLY A 43 -13.78 -10.32 8.84
N GLN A 44 -12.58 -10.74 8.44
CA GLN A 44 -11.81 -11.76 9.15
C GLN A 44 -10.81 -11.13 10.12
N GLN A 45 -10.63 -11.75 11.28
CA GLN A 45 -9.65 -11.30 12.27
C GLN A 45 -8.24 -11.36 11.69
N LEU A 46 -7.55 -10.23 11.76
CA LEU A 46 -6.18 -10.07 11.28
C LEU A 46 -5.18 -9.96 12.43
N ALA A 47 -5.47 -9.12 13.43
CA ALA A 47 -4.54 -8.81 14.51
C ALA A 47 -5.29 -8.31 15.76
N GLN A 48 -4.56 -8.21 16.88
CA GLN A 48 -5.06 -7.63 18.13
C GLN A 48 -4.15 -6.48 18.58
N GLY A 49 -4.72 -5.55 19.33
CA GLY A 49 -4.02 -4.38 19.85
C GLY A 49 -4.47 -3.05 19.24
N PRO A 50 -4.12 -1.92 19.87
CA PRO A 50 -4.57 -0.60 19.44
C PRO A 50 -3.91 -0.14 18.13
N LEU A 51 -2.81 -0.77 17.73
CA LEU A 51 -2.05 -0.47 16.51
C LEU A 51 -2.04 -1.69 15.58
N LEU A 52 -2.13 -1.43 14.29
CA LEU A 52 -1.86 -2.38 13.22
C LEU A 52 -0.70 -1.85 12.39
N GLU A 53 0.42 -2.56 12.41
CA GLU A 53 1.64 -2.19 11.71
C GLU A 53 1.86 -3.16 10.55
N LEU A 54 1.89 -2.62 9.33
CA LEU A 54 2.22 -3.34 8.11
C LEU A 54 3.54 -2.78 7.60
N GLY A 55 4.65 -3.50 7.83
CA GLY A 55 6.00 -2.97 7.58
C GLY A 55 6.34 -2.75 6.10
N HIS A 56 6.20 -3.77 5.26
CA HIS A 56 6.42 -3.68 3.82
C HIS A 56 5.15 -4.11 3.09
N VAL A 57 4.31 -3.15 2.72
CA VAL A 57 3.04 -3.50 2.09
C VAL A 57 3.22 -4.01 0.65
N HIS A 58 2.32 -4.88 0.20
CA HIS A 58 2.24 -5.36 -1.18
C HIS A 58 0.78 -5.36 -1.62
N VAL A 59 0.52 -5.57 -2.91
CA VAL A 59 -0.84 -5.51 -3.48
C VAL A 59 -1.87 -6.37 -2.75
N GLY A 60 -1.46 -7.55 -2.24
CA GLY A 60 -2.33 -8.43 -1.43
C GLY A 60 -2.71 -7.93 -0.04
N HIS A 61 -2.12 -6.83 0.45
CA HIS A 61 -2.59 -6.14 1.65
C HIS A 61 -3.75 -5.19 1.37
N SER A 62 -4.12 -4.98 0.10
CA SER A 62 -5.30 -4.20 -0.23
C SER A 62 -6.56 -4.86 0.34
N GLY A 63 -7.51 -4.03 0.78
CA GLY A 63 -8.77 -4.52 1.30
C GLY A 63 -9.50 -3.56 2.21
N THR A 64 -10.63 -4.03 2.72
CA THR A 64 -11.42 -3.29 3.71
C THR A 64 -11.00 -3.67 5.12
N TYR A 65 -10.58 -2.66 5.89
CA TYR A 65 -10.15 -2.78 7.27
C TYR A 65 -11.20 -2.19 8.21
N GLN A 66 -11.40 -2.86 9.34
CA GLN A 66 -12.20 -2.36 10.46
C GLN A 66 -11.50 -2.68 11.78
N CYS A 67 -11.83 -1.97 12.84
CA CYS A 67 -11.46 -2.37 14.18
C CYS A 67 -12.68 -2.54 15.08
N VAL A 68 -12.59 -3.49 15.98
CA VAL A 68 -13.57 -3.78 17.02
C VAL A 68 -12.94 -3.43 18.36
N ALA A 69 -13.49 -2.45 19.05
CA ALA A 69 -13.16 -2.16 20.45
C ALA A 69 -14.15 -2.89 21.37
N THR A 70 -13.64 -3.60 22.37
CA THR A 70 -14.45 -4.38 23.31
C THR A 70 -14.09 -4.02 24.75
N ASN A 71 -15.10 -3.76 25.59
CA ASN A 71 -14.91 -3.68 27.04
C ASN A 71 -15.98 -4.47 27.80
N GLN A 72 -15.63 -4.89 29.02
CA GLN A 72 -16.49 -5.63 29.91
C GLN A 72 -16.85 -4.76 31.11
N LEU A 73 -18.15 -4.64 31.41
CA LEU A 73 -18.67 -3.82 32.52
C LEU A 73 -19.76 -4.56 33.28
N GLY A 74 -20.13 -4.01 34.45
CA GLY A 74 -21.09 -4.61 35.39
C GLY A 74 -20.37 -5.17 36.62
N GLN A 75 -21.11 -5.34 37.73
CA GLN A 75 -20.55 -5.82 39.01
C GLN A 75 -19.86 -7.17 38.88
N ASP A 76 -20.37 -8.03 38.00
CA ASP A 76 -19.81 -9.37 37.75
C ASP A 76 -18.95 -9.43 36.47
N GLY A 77 -18.72 -8.30 35.80
CA GLY A 77 -17.92 -8.23 34.55
C GLY A 77 -18.52 -8.92 33.32
N HIS A 78 -19.71 -9.52 33.43
CA HIS A 78 -20.28 -10.34 32.36
C HIS A 78 -20.89 -9.55 31.18
N ARG A 79 -21.05 -8.23 31.26
CA ARG A 79 -21.62 -7.46 30.14
C ARG A 79 -20.54 -7.02 29.18
N VAL A 80 -20.52 -7.62 27.99
CA VAL A 80 -19.59 -7.29 26.91
C VAL A 80 -20.18 -6.21 26.02
N PHE A 81 -19.47 -5.10 25.87
CA PHE A 81 -19.81 -4.02 24.95
C PHE A 81 -18.83 -4.01 23.79
N ARG A 82 -19.33 -3.79 22.57
CA ARG A 82 -18.54 -3.75 21.33
C ARG A 82 -18.85 -2.50 20.53
N ALA A 83 -17.81 -1.87 20.00
CA ALA A 83 -17.91 -0.77 19.06
C ALA A 83 -17.10 -1.10 17.80
N LEU A 84 -17.76 -1.09 16.64
CA LEU A 84 -17.11 -1.25 15.33
C LEU A 84 -16.77 0.12 14.77
N SER A 85 -15.62 0.23 14.12
CA SER A 85 -15.26 1.40 13.33
C SER A 85 -15.97 1.42 11.97
N PRO A 86 -16.07 2.59 11.31
CA PRO A 86 -16.31 2.65 9.88
C PRO A 86 -15.28 1.82 9.09
N GLU A 87 -15.67 1.41 7.89
CA GLU A 87 -14.80 0.71 6.96
C GLU A 87 -13.71 1.64 6.40
N LEU A 88 -12.46 1.17 6.46
CA LEU A 88 -11.31 1.80 5.84
C LEU A 88 -10.87 0.98 4.63
N ALA A 89 -11.07 1.50 3.42
CA ALA A 89 -10.50 0.90 2.22
C ALA A 89 -9.01 1.25 2.09
N LEU A 90 -8.15 0.23 2.17
CA LEU A 90 -6.72 0.33 1.91
C LEU A 90 -6.42 -0.17 0.50
N THR A 91 -5.85 0.69 -0.35
CA THR A 91 -5.45 0.32 -1.71
C THR A 91 -3.94 0.45 -1.85
N VAL A 92 -3.27 -0.68 -2.12
CA VAL A 92 -1.81 -0.72 -2.33
C VAL A 92 -1.50 -0.81 -3.83
N THR A 93 -0.75 0.16 -4.35
CA THR A 93 -0.37 0.18 -5.76
C THR A 93 0.99 -0.47 -6.00
N PRO A 94 1.20 -1.21 -7.11
CA PRO A 94 2.50 -1.77 -7.44
C PRO A 94 3.57 -0.67 -7.60
N GLN A 95 4.77 -0.90 -7.07
CA GLN A 95 5.92 -0.06 -7.38
C GLN A 95 6.39 -0.37 -8.81
N ARG A 96 6.23 0.59 -9.74
CA ARG A 96 6.86 0.49 -11.06
C ARG A 96 8.36 0.79 -10.93
N HIS A 97 9.13 -0.23 -10.57
CA HIS A 97 10.56 -0.26 -10.88
C HIS A 97 10.68 -0.33 -12.41
N TRP A 98 11.11 0.75 -13.07
CA TRP A 98 11.56 0.70 -14.46
C TRP A 98 13.07 0.93 -14.46
N GLY A 99 13.82 -0.16 -14.52
CA GLY A 99 15.26 -0.16 -14.81
C GLY A 99 15.56 -0.53 -16.26
N THR A 100 14.63 -0.32 -17.20
CA THR A 100 14.84 -0.68 -18.60
C THR A 100 15.02 0.58 -19.44
N VAL A 101 16.27 1.01 -19.60
CA VAL A 101 16.69 1.99 -20.60
C VAL A 101 16.51 1.33 -21.98
N ALA A 102 15.29 1.33 -22.51
CA ALA A 102 14.99 0.81 -23.84
C ALA A 102 14.92 1.94 -24.89
N ALA A 103 15.95 2.79 -24.92
CA ALA A 103 16.12 3.81 -25.96
C ALA A 103 17.59 3.85 -26.40
N GLY A 104 18.08 2.75 -26.98
CA GLY A 104 19.47 2.66 -27.46
C GLY A 104 19.66 1.93 -28.79
N VAL A 105 18.66 1.21 -29.31
CA VAL A 105 18.85 0.37 -30.52
C VAL A 105 18.68 1.17 -31.81
N GLY A 106 17.83 2.21 -31.82
CA GLY A 106 17.58 3.03 -33.02
C GLY A 106 18.77 3.91 -33.44
N GLY A 107 19.54 4.42 -32.48
CA GLY A 107 20.68 5.30 -32.77
C GLY A 107 21.86 4.56 -33.41
N SER A 108 22.14 3.32 -32.97
CA SER A 108 23.26 2.52 -33.47
C SER A 108 23.09 2.12 -34.94
N LEU A 109 21.86 1.79 -35.37
CA LEU A 109 21.55 1.44 -36.76
C LEU A 109 21.71 2.66 -37.71
N LEU A 110 21.25 3.84 -37.28
CA LEU A 110 21.39 5.08 -38.05
C LEU A 110 22.86 5.47 -38.22
N PHE A 111 23.67 5.34 -37.16
CA PHE A 111 25.10 5.63 -37.21
C PHE A 111 25.87 4.68 -38.15
N LEU A 112 25.57 3.38 -38.13
CA LEU A 112 26.18 2.40 -39.04
C LEU A 112 25.84 2.68 -40.51
N LEU A 113 24.59 3.05 -40.82
CA LEU A 113 24.18 3.39 -42.19
C LEU A 113 24.92 4.62 -42.72
N LEU A 114 25.11 5.66 -41.90
CA LEU A 114 25.85 6.86 -42.28
C LEU A 114 27.34 6.58 -42.54
N LEU A 115 27.96 5.69 -41.76
CA LEU A 115 29.36 5.30 -41.99
C LEU A 115 29.52 4.55 -43.33
N LEU A 116 28.61 3.64 -43.66
CA LEU A 116 28.67 2.89 -44.92
C LEU A 116 28.54 3.80 -46.15
N THR A 117 27.66 4.80 -46.12
CA THR A 117 27.51 5.74 -47.25
C THR A 117 28.76 6.57 -47.46
N VAL A 118 29.41 7.04 -46.39
CA VAL A 118 30.68 7.77 -46.46
C VAL A 118 31.79 6.88 -47.03
N ILE A 119 31.93 5.64 -46.53
CA ILE A 119 32.96 4.69 -46.99
C ILE A 119 32.78 4.35 -48.49
N VAL A 120 31.55 4.08 -48.92
CA VAL A 120 31.26 3.78 -50.34
C VAL A 120 31.49 4.99 -51.22
N GLY A 121 31.10 6.18 -50.77
CA GLY A 121 31.37 7.45 -51.47
C GLY A 121 32.88 7.69 -51.64
N TRP A 122 33.65 7.51 -50.58
CA TRP A 122 35.11 7.61 -50.59
C TRP A 122 35.75 6.60 -51.56
N HIS A 123 35.31 5.34 -51.51
CA HIS A 123 35.81 4.29 -52.41
C HIS A 123 35.43 4.50 -53.88
N ARG A 124 34.28 5.15 -54.14
CA ARG A 124 33.85 5.51 -55.49
C ARG A 124 34.66 6.69 -56.01
N TRP A 125 34.92 7.69 -55.17
CA TRP A 125 35.75 8.85 -55.50
C TRP A 125 37.18 8.45 -55.86
N HIS A 126 37.80 7.57 -55.07
CA HIS A 126 39.18 7.13 -55.34
C HIS A 126 39.32 6.14 -56.50
N ARG A 127 38.21 5.57 -57.00
CA ARG A 127 38.20 4.68 -58.17
C ARG A 127 37.86 5.41 -59.48
N LEU A 128 37.57 6.70 -59.41
CA LEU A 128 37.42 7.62 -60.55
C LEU A 128 38.73 8.41 -60.72
#